data_AF-A0A0W1EYP5-F1
#
_entry.id   AF-A0A0W1EYP5-F1
#
_cell.length_a   1.000
_cell.length_b   1.000
_cell.length_c   1.000
_cell.angle_alpha   90.00
_cell.angle_beta   90.00
_cell.angle_gamma   90.00
#
_symmetry.space_group_name_H-M   'P 1'
#
loop_
_entity.id
_entity.type
_entity.pdbx_description
1 polymer ?
#
loop_
_entity_poly.entity_id
_entity_poly.type
_entity_poly.pdbx_seq_one_letter_code
_entity_poly.pdbx_strand_id
1 'polypeptide(L)'
;MKTSLSAFVAAALIAAPAAFAAEATPADRAPPEKAPSAMTPTEIKAYNEGLPQTHPYYIKCRKSVEIGSLVKKNRVCHTNEQWKVALEKGSTSARETAEAMQSKAGNSSN
;
A
#
# COMPACT_ATOMS: atom_id res chain seq x y z
N MET A 1 51.45 41.82 25.44
CA MET A 1 50.13 41.67 24.78
C MET A 1 50.15 40.31 24.09
N LYS A 2 49.64 39.22 24.69
CA LYS A 2 48.24 38.72 24.60
C LYS A 2 47.77 38.79 23.12
N THR A 3 47.58 37.70 22.38
CA THR A 3 46.72 36.54 22.68
C THR A 3 46.99 35.33 21.76
N SER A 4 46.95 34.14 22.38
CA SER A 4 46.38 32.84 21.96
C SER A 4 46.19 32.49 20.48
N LEU A 5 46.74 31.33 20.07
CA LEU A 5 46.19 30.54 18.97
C LEU A 5 45.94 29.10 19.45
N SER A 6 44.66 28.72 19.33
CA SER A 6 44.03 27.52 19.87
C SER A 6 44.50 26.22 19.24
N ALA A 7 44.53 25.17 20.08
CA ALA A 7 44.73 23.79 19.71
C ALA A 7 43.61 23.24 18.81
N PHE A 8 43.98 22.47 17.79
CA PHE A 8 43.09 21.52 17.11
C PHE A 8 43.68 20.12 17.24
N VAL A 9 43.15 19.34 18.20
CA VAL A 9 43.40 17.90 18.30
C VAL A 9 42.42 17.20 17.35
N ALA A 10 42.94 16.62 16.27
CA ALA A 10 42.14 15.83 15.34
C ALA A 10 41.86 14.44 15.95
N ALA A 11 40.61 14.21 16.36
CA ALA A 11 40.14 12.89 16.78
C ALA A 11 39.85 12.03 15.54
N ALA A 12 40.65 10.99 15.33
CA ALA A 12 40.42 9.99 14.30
C ALA A 12 39.24 9.09 14.72
N LEU A 13 38.09 9.25 14.06
CA LEU A 13 36.95 8.35 14.17
C LEU A 13 37.25 7.06 13.41
N ILE A 14 37.40 5.96 14.14
CA ILE A 14 37.50 4.61 13.60
C ILE A 14 36.12 4.22 13.04
N ALA A 15 36.02 4.11 11.72
CA ALA A 15 34.84 3.57 11.05
C ALA A 15 34.85 2.03 11.15
N ALA A 16 33.97 1.47 11.98
CA ALA A 16 33.68 0.04 11.97
C ALA A 16 32.80 -0.30 10.74
N PRO A 17 33.07 -1.38 9.99
CA PRO A 17 32.17 -1.81 8.94
C PRO A 17 30.93 -2.44 9.59
N ALA A 18 29.78 -1.79 9.41
CA ALA A 18 28.49 -2.40 9.69
C ALA A 18 28.32 -3.59 8.73
N ALA A 19 28.35 -4.81 9.28
CA ALA A 19 27.94 -6.00 8.57
C ALA A 19 26.43 -5.86 8.26
N PHE A 20 26.11 -5.49 7.02
CA PHE A 20 24.76 -5.64 6.51
C PHE A 20 24.46 -7.14 6.44
N ALA A 21 23.75 -7.65 7.45
CA ALA A 21 23.04 -8.91 7.32
C ALA A 21 22.09 -8.76 6.13
N ALA A 22 22.33 -9.54 5.08
CA ALA A 22 21.41 -9.65 3.97
C ALA A 22 20.09 -10.23 4.50
N GLU A 23 19.14 -9.35 4.80
CA GLU A 23 17.75 -9.73 4.96
C GLU A 23 17.32 -10.41 3.64
N ALA A 24 16.88 -11.66 3.75
CA ALA A 24 16.30 -12.38 2.63
C ALA A 24 15.16 -11.53 2.05
N THR A 25 15.40 -10.94 0.89
CA THR A 25 14.39 -10.17 0.16
C THR A 25 13.22 -11.10 -0.12
N PRO A 26 12.00 -10.81 0.37
CA PRO A 26 10.82 -11.62 0.09
C PRO A 26 10.28 -11.29 -1.31
N ALA A 27 11.16 -11.33 -2.33
CA ALA A 27 10.87 -10.87 -3.68
C ALA A 27 10.16 -11.93 -4.55
N ASP A 28 10.15 -13.21 -4.14
CA ASP A 28 9.71 -14.33 -4.98
C ASP A 28 8.49 -15.09 -4.42
N ARG A 29 7.48 -14.38 -3.92
CA ARG A 29 6.18 -15.04 -3.66
C ARG A 29 5.37 -15.07 -4.95
N ALA A 30 4.81 -16.22 -5.32
CA ALA A 30 3.85 -16.31 -6.41
C ALA A 30 2.51 -15.62 -6.06
N PRO A 31 1.76 -15.11 -7.06
CA PRO A 31 0.40 -14.62 -6.83
C PRO A 31 -0.51 -15.67 -6.19
N PRO A 32 -1.55 -15.27 -5.42
CA PRO A 32 -2.54 -16.21 -4.91
C PRO A 32 -3.26 -16.94 -6.04
N GLU A 33 -3.40 -18.27 -5.92
CA GLU A 33 -4.09 -19.10 -6.92
C GLU A 33 -5.60 -18.82 -6.99
N LYS A 34 -6.18 -18.39 -5.87
CA LYS A 34 -7.60 -18.04 -5.75
C LYS A 34 -7.73 -16.53 -5.62
N ALA A 35 -8.86 -15.98 -6.08
CA ALA A 35 -9.21 -14.60 -5.81
C ALA A 35 -9.19 -14.33 -4.29
N PRO A 36 -8.50 -13.28 -3.79
CA PRO A 36 -8.35 -13.08 -2.35
C PRO A 36 -9.66 -12.96 -1.57
N SER A 37 -10.73 -12.45 -2.19
CA SER A 37 -12.07 -12.38 -1.58
C SER A 37 -12.76 -13.74 -1.44
N ALA A 38 -12.35 -14.75 -2.22
CA ALA A 38 -12.83 -16.12 -2.11
C ALA A 38 -12.07 -16.94 -1.05
N MET A 39 -10.97 -16.42 -0.51
CA MET A 39 -10.20 -17.07 0.54
C MET A 39 -10.82 -16.83 1.93
N THR A 40 -10.70 -17.84 2.79
CA THR A 40 -11.03 -17.75 4.21
C THR A 40 -9.99 -16.92 4.97
N PRO A 41 -10.32 -16.37 6.16
CA PRO A 41 -9.36 -15.62 6.97
C PRO A 41 -8.10 -16.44 7.31
N THR A 42 -8.24 -17.74 7.51
CA THR A 42 -7.13 -18.65 7.81
C THR A 42 -6.22 -18.84 6.60
N GLU A 43 -6.79 -19.06 5.41
CA GLU A 43 -6.01 -19.16 4.16
C GLU A 43 -5.27 -17.84 3.88
N ILE A 44 -5.90 -16.68 4.11
CA ILE A 44 -5.26 -15.37 3.92
C ILE A 44 -4.12 -15.17 4.92
N LYS A 45 -4.32 -15.55 6.19
CA LYS A 45 -3.27 -15.45 7.21
C LYS A 45 -2.07 -16.31 6.83
N ALA A 46 -2.31 -17.55 6.43
CA ALA A 46 -1.26 -18.47 5.99
C ALA A 46 -0.53 -17.95 4.74
N TYR A 47 -1.26 -17.39 3.77
CA TYR A 47 -0.66 -16.80 2.58
C TYR A 47 0.24 -15.59 2.91
N ASN A 48 -0.20 -14.72 3.81
CA ASN A 48 0.54 -13.52 4.20
C ASN A 48 1.72 -13.82 5.16
N GLU A 49 1.84 -15.04 5.68
CA GLU A 49 2.90 -15.40 6.61
C GLU A 49 4.29 -15.28 5.94
N GLY A 50 5.17 -14.51 6.57
CA GLY A 50 6.49 -14.19 6.02
C GLY A 50 6.49 -13.23 4.83
N LEU A 51 5.34 -12.66 4.43
CA LEU A 51 5.31 -11.54 3.48
C LEU A 51 5.36 -10.20 4.24
N PRO A 52 6.17 -9.23 3.79
CA PRO A 52 6.08 -7.88 4.32
C PRO A 52 4.76 -7.24 3.86
N GLN A 53 4.21 -6.36 4.68
CA GLN A 53 2.93 -5.68 4.37
C GLN A 53 2.97 -4.79 3.12
N THR A 54 4.17 -4.48 2.63
CA THR A 54 4.46 -3.71 1.42
C THR A 54 4.55 -4.59 0.17
N HIS A 55 4.61 -5.91 0.31
CA HIS A 55 4.75 -6.84 -0.81
C HIS A 55 3.58 -6.68 -1.81
N PRO A 56 3.81 -6.72 -3.15
CA PRO A 56 2.76 -6.58 -4.15
C PRO A 56 1.58 -7.54 -3.93
N TYR A 57 1.88 -8.78 -3.57
CA TYR A 57 0.86 -9.81 -3.34
C TYR A 57 0.32 -9.89 -1.90
N TYR A 58 0.79 -9.07 -0.96
CA TYR A 58 0.24 -9.07 0.39
C TYR A 58 -1.27 -8.77 0.35
N ILE A 59 -2.09 -9.67 0.92
CA ILE A 59 -3.54 -9.58 0.86
C ILE A 59 -4.04 -8.67 1.99
N LYS A 60 -4.80 -7.63 1.62
CA LYS A 60 -5.50 -6.74 2.56
C LYS A 60 -7.01 -6.85 2.37
N CYS A 61 -7.72 -7.10 3.46
CA CYS A 61 -9.17 -7.10 3.51
C CYS A 61 -9.69 -5.79 4.10
N ARG A 62 -10.64 -5.16 3.42
CA ARG A 62 -11.43 -4.05 3.94
C ARG A 62 -12.84 -4.53 4.24
N LYS A 63 -13.35 -4.17 5.42
CA LYS A 63 -14.73 -4.44 5.84
C LYS A 63 -15.54 -3.16 5.69
N SER A 64 -16.71 -3.24 5.08
CA SER A 64 -17.69 -2.14 5.05
C SER A 64 -19.01 -2.62 5.62
N VAL A 65 -19.70 -1.70 6.30
CA VAL A 65 -21.09 -1.90 6.71
C VAL A 65 -21.99 -1.44 5.58
N GLU A 66 -23.05 -2.20 5.30
CA GLU A 66 -24.02 -1.81 4.28
C GLU A 66 -24.95 -0.74 4.87
N ILE A 67 -24.99 0.45 4.24
CA ILE A 67 -25.88 1.52 4.67
C ILE A 67 -27.32 1.01 4.56
N GLY A 68 -28.08 1.09 5.65
CA GLY A 68 -29.44 0.53 5.74
C GLY A 68 -29.51 -0.90 6.28
N SER A 69 -28.39 -1.53 6.64
CA SER A 69 -28.37 -2.83 7.33
C SER A 69 -27.47 -2.81 8.56
N LEU A 70 -28.04 -3.12 9.74
CA LEU A 70 -27.28 -3.20 10.99
C LEU A 70 -26.44 -4.49 11.11
N VAL A 71 -26.79 -5.51 10.31
CA VAL A 71 -26.21 -6.86 10.44
C VAL A 71 -25.30 -7.23 9.27
N LYS A 72 -25.55 -6.69 8.06
CA LYS A 72 -24.80 -7.08 6.87
C LYS A 72 -23.45 -6.37 6.82
N LYS A 73 -22.39 -7.18 6.82
CA LYS A 73 -20.99 -6.74 6.71
C LYS A 73 -20.41 -7.29 5.43
N ASN A 74 -20.03 -6.38 4.53
CA ASN A 74 -19.36 -6.73 3.29
C ASN A 74 -17.86 -6.77 3.56
N ARG A 75 -17.17 -7.76 2.97
CA ARG A 75 -15.71 -7.89 3.05
C ARG A 75 -15.16 -7.99 1.65
N VAL A 76 -14.24 -7.09 1.30
CA VAL A 76 -13.52 -7.12 0.04
C VAL A 76 -12.03 -7.28 0.36
N CYS A 77 -11.43 -8.33 -0.19
CA CYS A 77 -10.02 -8.61 -0.06
C CYS A 77 -9.35 -8.57 -1.43
N HIS A 78 -8.20 -7.91 -1.49
CA HIS A 78 -7.35 -7.80 -2.67
C HIS A 78 -5.88 -7.83 -2.26
N THR A 79 -5.01 -8.18 -3.20
CA THR A 79 -3.56 -7.96 -3.06
C THR A 79 -3.25 -6.45 -3.09
N ASN A 80 -2.08 -6.03 -2.63
CA ASN A 80 -1.68 -4.61 -2.68
C ASN A 80 -1.69 -4.06 -4.11
N GLU A 81 -1.23 -4.82 -5.10
CA GLU A 81 -1.30 -4.43 -6.52
C GLU A 81 -2.74 -4.25 -7.01
N GLN A 82 -3.66 -5.15 -6.63
CA GLN A 82 -5.06 -5.09 -7.03
C GLN A 82 -5.74 -3.87 -6.39
N TRP A 83 -5.37 -3.52 -5.15
CA TRP A 83 -5.83 -2.30 -4.53
C TRP A 83 -5.37 -1.03 -5.27
N LYS A 84 -4.13 -1.00 -5.80
CA LYS A 84 -3.67 0.12 -6.62
C LYS A 84 -4.57 0.30 -7.85
N VAL A 85 -4.78 -0.78 -8.59
CA VAL A 85 -5.65 -0.79 -9.78
C VAL A 85 -7.08 -0.40 -9.43
N ALA A 86 -7.64 -0.91 -8.33
CA ALA A 86 -9.01 -0.59 -7.91
C ALA A 86 -9.17 0.89 -7.56
N LEU A 87 -8.17 1.50 -6.91
CA LEU A 87 -8.17 2.92 -6.57
C LEU A 87 -8.07 3.80 -7.82
N GLU A 88 -7.19 3.46 -8.76
CA GLU A 88 -7.03 4.17 -10.04
C GLU A 88 -8.30 4.08 -10.91
N LYS A 89 -8.92 2.91 -10.98
CA LYS A 89 -10.20 2.74 -11.68
C LYS A 89 -11.31 3.56 -11.00
N GLY A 90 -11.36 3.54 -9.67
CA GLY A 90 -12.35 4.30 -8.91
C GLY A 90 -12.28 5.81 -9.16
N SER A 91 -11.07 6.39 -9.18
CA SER A 91 -10.90 7.82 -9.48
C SER A 91 -11.26 8.17 -10.92
N THR A 92 -10.89 7.31 -11.87
CA THR A 92 -11.23 7.47 -13.29
C THR A 92 -12.75 7.43 -13.48
N SER A 93 -13.43 6.40 -12.97
CA SER A 93 -14.88 6.27 -13.10
C SER A 93 -15.65 7.42 -12.43
N ALA A 94 -15.17 7.93 -11.29
CA ALA A 94 -15.77 9.10 -10.65
C ALA A 94 -15.68 10.35 -11.54
N ARG A 95 -14.54 10.54 -12.20
CA ARG A 95 -14.32 11.65 -13.12
C ARG A 95 -15.19 11.53 -14.38
N GLU A 96 -15.21 10.35 -15.02
CA GLU A 96 -16.05 10.08 -16.19
C GLU A 96 -17.54 10.31 -15.87
N THR A 97 -17.99 9.90 -14.69
CA THR A 97 -19.37 10.14 -14.25
C THR A 97 -19.66 11.64 -14.13
N ALA A 98 -18.74 12.41 -13.54
CA ALA A 98 -18.90 13.86 -13.42
C ALA A 98 -18.92 14.55 -14.79
N GLU A 99 -18.04 14.17 -15.71
CA GLU A 99 -17.98 14.70 -17.08
C GLU A 99 -19.25 14.34 -17.89
N ALA A 100 -19.76 13.11 -17.73
CA ALA A 100 -21.01 12.67 -18.36
C ALA A 100 -22.23 13.47 -17.86
N MET A 101 -22.27 13.83 -16.57
CA MET A 101 -23.33 14.67 -16.01
C MET A 101 -23.23 16.12 -16.49
N GLN A 102 -22.03 16.69 -16.55
CA GLN A 102 -21.79 18.05 -17.03
C GLN A 102 -22.15 18.22 -18.51
N SER A 103 -21.73 17.27 -19.36
CA SER A 103 -22.02 17.31 -20.80
C SER A 103 -23.52 17.29 -21.12
N LYS A 104 -24.34 16.65 -20.28
CA LYS A 104 -25.80 16.66 -20.42
C LYS A 104 -26.45 17.93 -19.88
N ALA A 105 -25.88 18.56 -18.84
CA ALA A 105 -26.37 19.82 -18.31
C ALA A 105 -26.16 21.00 -19.30
N GLY A 106 -25.07 20.98 -20.06
CA GLY A 106 -24.74 22.02 -21.06
C GLY A 106 -25.52 21.92 -22.38
N ASN A 107 -26.11 20.75 -22.70
CA ASN A 107 -26.76 20.49 -23.99
C ASN A 107 -28.30 20.67 -23.96
N SER A 108 -28.86 21.29 -22.91
CA SER A 108 -30.30 21.55 -22.78
C SER A 108 -30.76 22.86 -23.45
N SER A 109 -29.92 23.50 -24.26
CA SER A 109 -30.22 24.73 -24.99
C SER A 109 -30.17 24.49 -26.51
N ASN A 110 -31.29 24.01 -27.07
CA ASN A 110 -31.74 24.26 -28.43
C ASN A 110 -33.18 23.79 -28.60
#